data_AF-A0A258SDD9-F1
#
_entry.id   AF-A0A258SDD9-F1
#
_cell.length_a   1.000
_cell.length_b   1.000
_cell.length_c   1.000
_cell.angle_alpha   90.00
_cell.angle_beta   90.00
_cell.angle_gamma   90.00
#
_symmetry.space_group_name_H-M   'P 1'
#
loop_
_entity.id
_entity.type
_entity.pdbx_description
1 polymer ?
#
loop_
_entity_poly.entity_id
_entity_poly.type
_entity_poly.pdbx_seq_one_letter_code
_entity_poly.pdbx_strand_id
1 'polypeptide(L)'
;LLREKIVASAAREMVVIADASKHVAMLGRFPLPIEVVDFGVSAITLRLARALKAADCAGDLVLRRVGGTTRFVTDQGNLILDAHLDRIPDPAALAREIEQVAGVVEHGLFLGLARRVILAGPGGIELLERSA
;
A
#
# COMPACT_ATOMS: atom_id res chain seq x y z
N LEU A 1 2.09 -7.69 -2.57
CA LEU A 1 1.63 -7.06 -1.31
C LEU A 1 1.15 -8.08 -0.28
N LEU A 2 0.17 -8.94 -0.58
CA LEU A 2 -0.44 -9.80 0.44
C LEU A 2 0.55 -10.82 1.04
N ARG A 3 1.22 -11.62 0.20
CA ARG A 3 2.24 -12.58 0.66
C ARG A 3 3.36 -11.91 1.45
N GLU A 4 3.82 -10.76 0.99
CA GLU A 4 4.86 -9.97 1.67
C GLU A 4 4.40 -9.52 3.06
N LYS A 5 3.15 -9.06 3.20
CA LYS A 5 2.61 -8.63 4.49
C LYS A 5 2.42 -9.80 5.46
N ILE A 6 1.94 -10.94 4.97
CA ILE A 6 1.83 -12.17 5.77
C ILE A 6 3.22 -12.55 6.33
N VAL A 7 4.23 -12.65 5.47
CA VAL A 7 5.60 -13.00 5.88
C VAL A 7 6.16 -11.96 6.86
N ALA A 8 5.98 -10.67 6.59
CA ALA A 8 6.45 -9.60 7.46
C ALA A 8 5.78 -9.62 8.84
N SER A 9 4.48 -9.90 8.91
CA SER A 9 3.72 -9.96 10.18
C SER A 9 4.11 -11.16 11.06
N ALA A 10 4.55 -12.26 10.45
CA ALA A 10 5.00 -13.45 11.16
C ALA A 10 6.49 -13.40 11.55
N ALA A 11 7.23 -12.42 11.04
CA ALA A 11 8.66 -12.28 11.31
C ALA A 11 8.92 -11.66 12.68
N ARG A 12 10.01 -12.07 13.34
CA ARG A 12 10.48 -11.43 14.58
C ARG A 12 10.86 -9.96 14.35
N GLU A 13 11.50 -9.67 13.22
CA GLU A 13 11.88 -8.33 12.79
C GLU A 13 11.73 -8.22 11.27
N MET A 14 11.16 -7.11 10.80
CA MET A 14 11.17 -6.73 9.38
C MET A 14 12.21 -5.63 9.16
N VAL A 15 13.16 -5.90 8.25
CA VAL A 15 14.18 -4.95 7.80
C VAL A 15 13.86 -4.52 6.38
N VAL A 16 13.74 -3.22 6.15
CA VAL A 16 13.53 -2.64 4.81
C VAL A 16 14.88 -2.26 4.22
N ILE A 17 15.09 -2.58 2.95
CA ILE A 17 16.28 -2.16 2.19
C ILE A 17 15.79 -1.33 1.02
N ALA A 18 16.26 -0.08 0.91
CA ALA A 18 15.83 0.82 -0.14
C ALA A 18 16.92 1.85 -0.48
N ASP A 19 16.78 2.49 -1.64
CA ASP A 19 17.59 3.66 -1.98
C ASP A 19 16.98 4.95 -1.38
N ALA A 20 17.79 6.00 -1.28
CA ALA A 20 17.40 7.26 -0.67
C ALA A 20 16.17 7.93 -1.34
N SER A 21 15.85 7.63 -2.61
CA SER A 21 14.64 8.16 -3.26
C SER A 21 13.34 7.64 -2.66
N LYS A 22 13.39 6.56 -1.88
CA LYS A 22 12.23 5.96 -1.21
C LYS A 22 11.97 6.55 0.17
N HIS A 23 12.92 7.31 0.73
CA HIS A 23 12.72 8.02 1.98
C HIS A 23 11.98 9.34 1.70
N VAL A 24 10.71 9.41 2.10
CA VAL A 24 9.83 10.54 1.83
C VAL A 24 9.25 11.09 3.12
N ALA A 25 9.08 12.41 3.18
CA ALA A 25 8.43 13.07 4.31
C ALA A 25 6.92 12.74 4.41
N MET A 26 6.30 12.36 3.29
CA MET A 26 4.88 12.02 3.20
C MET A 26 4.67 10.93 2.14
N LEU A 27 3.87 9.92 2.49
CA LEU A 27 3.45 8.87 1.56
C LEU A 27 2.41 9.41 0.56
N GLY A 28 2.21 8.72 -0.57
CA GLY A 28 1.12 8.99 -1.51
C GLY A 28 1.54 9.24 -2.96
N ARG A 29 2.78 9.69 -3.20
CA ARG A 29 3.30 9.89 -4.56
C ARG A 29 3.42 8.57 -5.33
N PHE A 30 3.81 7.50 -4.66
CA PHE A 30 3.71 6.16 -5.22
C PHE A 30 2.27 5.66 -5.04
N PRO A 31 1.60 5.16 -6.09
CA PRO A 31 0.23 4.68 -5.98
C PRO A 31 0.11 3.59 -4.94
N LEU A 32 -0.89 3.70 -4.05
CA LEU A 32 -1.13 2.70 -3.01
C LEU A 32 -1.88 1.51 -3.63
N PRO A 33 -1.27 0.31 -3.72
CA PRO A 33 -1.98 -0.86 -4.21
C PRO A 33 -2.98 -1.37 -3.16
N ILE A 34 -4.20 -1.64 -3.60
CA ILE A 34 -5.27 -2.23 -2.79
C ILE A 34 -5.71 -3.52 -3.49
N GLU A 35 -5.48 -4.66 -2.85
CA GLU A 35 -5.89 -5.97 -3.34
C GLU A 35 -7.37 -6.21 -3.03
N VAL A 36 -8.16 -6.58 -4.04
CA VAL A 36 -9.61 -6.76 -3.93
C VAL A 36 -10.05 -8.02 -4.67
N VAL A 37 -11.12 -8.65 -4.21
CA VAL A 37 -11.73 -9.78 -4.93
C VAL A 37 -12.29 -9.33 -6.30
N ASP A 38 -12.36 -10.23 -7.28
CA ASP A 38 -12.91 -9.92 -8.61
C ASP A 38 -14.43 -9.67 -8.56
N PHE A 39 -15.14 -10.41 -7.70
CA PHE A 39 -16.59 -10.29 -7.59
C PHE A 39 -17.01 -8.90 -7.10
N GLY A 40 -17.76 -8.18 -7.92
CA GLY A 40 -18.29 -6.87 -7.56
C GLY A 40 -17.25 -5.76 -7.54
N VAL A 41 -16.12 -5.90 -8.23
CA VAL A 41 -15.03 -4.90 -8.27
C VAL A 41 -15.50 -3.47 -8.51
N SER A 42 -16.53 -3.25 -9.34
CA SER A 42 -17.11 -1.92 -9.57
C SER A 42 -17.75 -1.33 -8.30
N ALA A 43 -18.47 -2.13 -7.53
CA ALA A 43 -19.08 -1.71 -6.26
C ALA A 43 -18.00 -1.47 -5.19
N ILE A 44 -16.98 -2.35 -5.13
CA ILE A 44 -15.82 -2.19 -4.24
C ILE A 44 -15.10 -0.89 -4.55
N THR A 45 -14.85 -0.59 -5.84
CA THR A 45 -14.20 0.65 -6.29
C THR A 45 -14.96 1.89 -5.83
N LEU A 46 -16.29 1.90 -5.95
CA LEU A 46 -17.12 3.02 -5.49
C LEU A 46 -17.07 3.18 -3.96
N ARG A 47 -17.04 2.08 -3.20
CA ARG A 47 -16.95 2.10 -1.73
C ARG A 47 -15.57 2.55 -1.27
N LEU A 48 -14.50 2.07 -1.90
CA LEU A 48 -13.14 2.52 -1.68
C LEU A 48 -13.01 4.02 -1.95
N ALA A 49 -13.55 4.54 -3.05
CA ALA A 49 -13.51 5.98 -3.33
C ALA A 49 -14.16 6.84 -2.22
N ARG A 50 -15.16 6.30 -1.50
CA ARG A 50 -15.74 6.97 -0.32
C ARG A 50 -14.84 6.84 0.91
N ALA A 51 -14.24 5.67 1.14
CA ALA A 51 -13.27 5.44 2.21
C ALA A 51 -12.04 6.35 2.09
N LEU A 52 -11.49 6.51 0.88
CA LEU A 52 -10.39 7.44 0.60
C LEU A 52 -10.76 8.88 1.00
N LYS A 53 -11.96 9.34 0.62
CA LYS A 53 -12.46 10.69 0.97
C LYS A 53 -12.67 10.86 2.48
N ALA A 54 -13.16 9.83 3.17
CA ALA A 54 -13.34 9.86 4.62
C ALA A 54 -12.00 10.02 5.36
N ALA A 55 -10.91 9.52 4.79
CA ALA A 55 -9.55 9.66 5.29
C ALA A 55 -8.79 10.91 4.76
N ASP A 56 -9.51 11.92 4.25
CA ASP A 56 -8.93 13.15 3.67
C ASP A 56 -7.91 12.89 2.53
N CYS A 57 -8.11 11.81 1.78
CA CYS A 57 -7.32 11.47 0.61
C CYS A 57 -8.12 11.76 -0.66
N ALA A 58 -7.60 12.65 -1.50
CA ALA A 58 -8.11 12.89 -2.85
C ALA A 58 -7.34 12.02 -3.85
N GLY A 59 -8.01 11.49 -4.87
CA GLY A 59 -7.35 10.70 -5.88
C GLY A 59 -8.25 9.73 -6.64
N ASP A 60 -7.64 9.07 -7.61
CA ASP A 60 -8.31 8.10 -8.48
C ASP A 60 -7.90 6.67 -8.15
N LEU A 61 -8.84 5.75 -8.36
CA LEU A 61 -8.60 4.31 -8.29
C LEU A 61 -8.49 3.75 -9.71
N VAL A 62 -7.34 3.18 -10.03
CA VAL A 62 -7.06 2.61 -11.35
C VAL A 62 -6.87 1.11 -11.23
N LEU A 63 -7.63 0.33 -11.99
CA LEU A 63 -7.42 -1.11 -12.06
C LEU A 63 -6.06 -1.41 -12.72
N ARG A 64 -5.20 -2.12 -11.99
CA ARG A 64 -3.88 -2.50 -12.48
C ARG A 64 -3.97 -3.41 -13.70
N ARG A 65 -3.20 -3.07 -14.74
CA ARG A 65 -3.13 -3.82 -15.99
C ARG A 65 -1.70 -4.18 -16.39
N VAL A 66 -1.53 -5.33 -17.03
CA VAL A 66 -0.29 -5.78 -17.66
C VAL A 66 -0.39 -5.51 -19.16
N GLY A 67 0.66 -4.93 -19.75
CA GLY A 67 0.68 -4.57 -21.18
C GLY A 67 -0.38 -3.52 -21.56
N GLY A 68 -0.91 -2.78 -20.57
CA GLY A 68 -1.94 -1.75 -20.77
C GLY A 68 -3.37 -2.28 -20.96
N THR A 69 -3.56 -3.59 -21.18
CA THR A 69 -4.87 -4.14 -21.58
C THR A 69 -5.37 -5.22 -20.65
N THR A 70 -4.53 -6.18 -20.26
CA THR A 70 -4.94 -7.34 -19.47
C THR A 70 -5.01 -7.00 -17.99
N ARG A 71 -6.08 -7.40 -17.30
CA ARG A 71 -6.18 -7.24 -15.84
C ARG A 71 -5.03 -7.98 -15.16
N PHE A 72 -4.32 -7.32 -14.26
CA PHE A 72 -3.34 -7.99 -13.41
C PHE A 72 -4.08 -8.85 -12.39
N VAL A 73 -3.70 -10.12 -12.28
CA VAL A 73 -4.25 -11.06 -11.31
C VAL A 73 -3.14 -11.47 -10.35
N THR A 74 -3.38 -11.38 -9.04
CA THR A 74 -2.40 -11.75 -8.02
C THR A 74 -2.25 -13.27 -7.94
N ASP A 75 -1.21 -13.73 -7.25
CA ASP A 75 -1.04 -15.15 -6.92
C ASP A 75 -2.22 -15.76 -6.15
N GLN A 76 -3.10 -14.93 -5.57
CA GLN A 76 -4.28 -15.37 -4.82
C GLN A 76 -5.58 -15.22 -5.62
N GLY A 77 -5.48 -14.92 -6.93
CA GLY A 77 -6.63 -14.78 -7.81
C GLY A 77 -7.39 -13.46 -7.66
N ASN A 78 -6.82 -12.48 -6.97
CA ASN A 78 -7.44 -11.18 -6.74
C ASN A 78 -6.95 -10.14 -7.76
N LEU A 79 -7.62 -8.99 -7.76
CA LEU A 79 -7.25 -7.82 -8.55
C LEU A 79 -6.52 -6.79 -7.68
N ILE A 80 -5.83 -5.84 -8.32
CA ILE A 80 -5.26 -4.67 -7.64
C ILE A 80 -5.89 -3.39 -8.21
N LEU A 81 -6.43 -2.56 -7.31
CA LEU A 81 -6.74 -1.16 -7.57
C LEU A 81 -5.58 -0.30 -7.03
N ASP A 82 -4.93 0.43 -7.91
CA ASP A 82 -3.91 1.41 -7.55
C ASP A 82 -4.58 2.74 -7.22
N ALA A 83 -4.45 3.19 -5.97
CA ALA A 83 -4.94 4.49 -5.53
C ALA A 83 -3.86 5.56 -5.75
N HIS A 84 -4.12 6.48 -6.68
CA HIS A 84 -3.25 7.61 -7.01
C HIS A 84 -3.64 8.81 -6.15
N LEU A 85 -3.01 8.94 -4.99
CA LEU A 85 -3.46 9.87 -3.94
C LEU A 85 -2.63 11.16 -3.83
N ASP A 86 -1.43 11.17 -4.41
CA ASP A 86 -0.36 12.18 -4.26
C ASP A 86 0.18 12.38 -2.84
N ARG A 87 -0.72 12.39 -1.84
CA ARG A 87 -0.45 12.53 -0.41
C ARG A 87 -1.39 11.66 0.42
N ILE A 88 -0.86 11.10 1.50
CA ILE A 88 -1.59 10.34 2.51
C ILE A 88 -1.31 11.02 3.87
N PRO A 89 -2.19 11.92 4.35
CA PRO A 89 -1.94 12.70 5.57
C PRO A 89 -1.92 11.84 6.84
N ASP A 90 -2.85 10.89 6.93
CA ASP A 90 -2.94 9.93 8.04
C ASP A 90 -3.02 8.50 7.48
N PRO A 91 -1.87 7.80 7.36
CA PRO A 91 -1.85 6.43 6.88
C PRO A 91 -2.66 5.46 7.75
N ALA A 92 -2.74 5.69 9.06
CA ALA A 92 -3.45 4.81 9.98
C ALA A 92 -4.96 4.98 9.89
N ALA A 93 -5.47 6.20 9.72
CA ALA A 93 -6.87 6.43 9.39
C ALA A 93 -7.22 5.82 8.02
N LEU A 94 -6.39 6.05 7.00
CA LEU A 94 -6.61 5.50 5.67
C LEU A 94 -6.67 3.96 5.67
N ALA A 95 -5.75 3.30 6.36
CA ALA A 95 -5.75 1.84 6.49
C ALA A 95 -7.07 1.32 7.07
N ARG A 96 -7.52 1.89 8.20
CA ARG A 96 -8.79 1.52 8.84
C ARG A 96 -9.99 1.69 7.93
N GLU A 97 -10.06 2.80 7.20
CA GLU A 97 -11.17 3.06 6.26
C GLU A 97 -11.18 2.06 5.09
N ILE A 98 -10.00 1.67 4.57
CA ILE A 98 -9.88 0.67 3.51
C ILE A 98 -10.29 -0.71 4.00
N GLU A 99 -9.82 -1.12 5.18
CA GLU A 99 -10.11 -2.43 5.80
C GLU A 99 -11.61 -2.66 6.06
N GLN A 100 -12.39 -1.59 6.24
CA GLN A 100 -13.84 -1.65 6.44
C GLN A 100 -14.62 -1.98 5.15
N VAL A 101 -14.00 -1.90 3.97
CA VAL A 101 -14.69 -2.13 2.70
C VAL A 101 -14.77 -3.62 2.37
N ALA A 102 -15.97 -4.17 2.38
CA ALA A 102 -16.21 -5.55 1.98
C ALA A 102 -15.66 -5.84 0.57
N GLY A 103 -14.91 -6.93 0.44
CA GLY A 103 -14.22 -7.33 -0.80
C GLY A 103 -12.80 -6.79 -0.94
N VAL A 104 -12.34 -5.90 -0.04
CA VAL A 104 -10.91 -5.65 0.15
C VAL A 104 -10.28 -6.87 0.80
N VAL A 105 -9.16 -7.30 0.24
CA VAL A 105 -8.36 -8.40 0.77
C VAL A 105 -7.21 -7.85 1.60
N GLU A 106 -6.48 -6.87 1.08
CA GLU A 106 -5.34 -6.24 1.77
C GLU A 106 -4.90 -4.94 1.04
N HIS A 107 -4.04 -4.12 1.65
CA HIS A 107 -3.49 -2.90 1.05
C HIS A 107 -1.97 -2.73 1.24
N GLY A 108 -1.35 -1.85 0.45
CA GLY A 108 0.10 -1.62 0.43
C GLY A 108 0.69 -0.83 1.61
N LEU A 109 -0.09 -0.43 2.62
CA LEU A 109 0.45 0.20 3.84
C LEU A 109 0.98 -0.85 4.82
N PHE A 110 2.28 -0.82 5.11
CA PHE A 110 2.98 -1.71 6.06
C PHE A 110 3.25 -0.97 7.38
N LEU A 111 2.17 -0.55 8.04
CA LEU A 111 2.24 0.27 9.25
C LEU A 111 2.71 -0.57 10.44
N GLY A 112 3.67 -0.06 11.21
CA GLY A 112 4.14 -0.71 12.42
C GLY A 112 4.94 -2.01 12.22
N LEU A 113 5.22 -2.42 10.98
CA LEU A 113 5.95 -3.67 10.69
C LEU A 113 7.47 -3.47 10.63
N ALA A 114 7.94 -2.43 9.94
CA ALA A 114 9.37 -2.18 9.79
C ALA A 114 10.01 -1.78 11.14
N ARG A 115 11.06 -2.52 11.55
CA ARG A 115 11.86 -2.25 12.75
C ARG A 115 13.16 -1.51 12.43
N ARG A 116 13.75 -1.81 11.26
CA ARG A 116 14.99 -1.19 10.77
C ARG A 116 14.88 -0.90 9.27
N VAL A 117 15.59 0.12 8.81
CA VAL A 117 15.71 0.48 7.40
C VAL A 117 17.18 0.68 7.05
N ILE A 118 17.66 -0.02 6.03
CA ILE A 118 18.97 0.18 5.42
C ILE A 118 18.74 1.05 4.17
N LEU A 119 19.20 2.29 4.20
CA LEU A 119 19.08 3.26 3.11
C LEU A 119 20.41 3.43 2.39
N ALA A 120 20.43 3.21 1.08
CA ALA A 120 21.57 3.50 0.23
C ALA A 120 21.42 4.87 -0.43
N GLY A 121 22.34 5.80 -0.16
CA GLY A 121 22.36 7.13 -0.75
C GLY A 121 23.74 7.53 -1.30
N PRO A 122 23.87 8.73 -1.90
CA PRO A 122 25.13 9.20 -2.48
C PRO A 122 26.29 9.26 -1.48
N GLY A 123 26.00 9.44 -0.19
CA GLY A 123 26.99 9.48 0.90
C GLY A 123 27.32 8.12 1.52
N GLY A 124 26.77 7.01 1.01
CA GLY A 124 26.95 5.67 1.57
C GLY A 124 25.66 5.07 2.12
N ILE A 125 25.80 4.17 3.10
CA ILE A 125 24.69 3.43 3.71
C ILE A 125 24.32 4.08 5.06
N GLU A 126 23.04 4.34 5.26
CA GLU A 126 22.46 4.82 6.51
C GLU A 126 21.55 3.73 7.12
N LEU A 127 21.61 3.57 8.44
CA LEU A 127 20.74 2.65 9.19
C LEU A 127 19.78 3.46 10.05
N LEU A 128 18.48 3.33 9.77
CA LEU A 128 17.40 3.89 10.58
C LEU A 128 16.77 2.81 11.43
N GLU A 129 16.46 3.11 12.68
CA GLU A 129 15.78 2.19 13.59
C GLU A 129 14.57 2.85 14.24
N ARG A 130 13.46 2.11 14.31
CA ARG A 130 12.29 2.57 15.09
C ARG A 130 12.61 2.45 16.58
N SER A 131 12.44 3.55 17.31
CA SER A 131 12.50 3.53 18.78
C SER A 131 11.49 2.53 19.35
N ALA A 132 11.86 1.86 20.44
CA ALA A 132 11.06 0.83 21.09
C ALA A 132 9.72 1.36 21.58
#